data_AF-A0A498IA05-F1
#
_entry.id   AF-A0A498IA05-F1
#
_cell.length_a   1.000
_cell.length_b   1.000
_cell.length_c   1.000
_cell.angle_alpha   90.00
_cell.angle_beta   90.00
_cell.angle_gamma   90.00
#
_symmetry.space_group_name_H-M   'P 1'
#
loop_
_entity.id
_entity.type
_entity.pdbx_description
1 polymer ?
#
loop_
_entity_poly.entity_id
_entity_poly.type
_entity_poly.pdbx_seq_one_letter_code
_entity_poly.pdbx_strand_id
1 'polypeptide(L)'
;MHLLFSEVVLTLGQSRTVKKFLCAAKKKRSFQVFVAEGAPKYLGHVLAKALAAKGLQTTMITDSSVFAMISRVNVVIVGVHAVMANGGIIAPVGTNMVALAAKKHAVPFVVVAGTHKVYV
;
A
#
# COMPACT_ATOMS: atom_id res chain seq x y z
N MET A 1 -8.29 -7.75 -11.42
CA MET A 1 -7.65 -8.81 -10.61
C MET A 1 -6.15 -8.63 -10.78
N HIS A 2 -5.46 -7.96 -9.84
CA HIS A 2 -4.14 -7.35 -10.09
C HIS A 2 -2.94 -8.01 -9.38
N LEU A 3 -3.12 -9.15 -8.68
CA LEU A 3 -2.04 -9.77 -7.90
C LEU A 3 -1.69 -11.19 -8.38
N LEU A 4 -0.57 -11.45 -9.05
CA LEU A 4 -0.05 -12.79 -9.45
C LEU A 4 0.69 -13.52 -8.30
N PHE A 5 1.05 -14.80 -8.52
CA PHE A 5 1.75 -15.64 -7.54
C PHE A 5 3.20 -15.15 -7.36
N SER A 6 3.69 -15.06 -6.11
CA SER A 6 5.04 -14.54 -5.77
C SER A 6 5.26 -13.03 -6.02
N GLU A 7 4.20 -12.23 -5.99
CA GLU A 7 4.35 -10.77 -6.07
C GLU A 7 4.69 -10.13 -4.73
N VAL A 8 5.45 -9.04 -4.81
CA VAL A 8 5.77 -8.17 -3.69
C VAL A 8 4.94 -6.90 -3.80
N VAL A 9 4.10 -6.66 -2.80
CA VAL A 9 3.22 -5.51 -2.71
C VAL A 9 3.78 -4.50 -1.71
N LEU A 10 3.85 -3.23 -2.08
CA LEU A 10 4.16 -2.15 -1.13
C LEU A 10 2.89 -1.40 -0.72
N THR A 11 2.73 -1.16 0.58
CA THR A 11 1.67 -0.31 1.14
C THR A 11 2.24 0.63 2.19
N LEU A 12 1.56 1.75 2.44
CA LEU A 12 1.92 2.74 3.45
C LEU A 12 0.73 3.06 4.36
N GLY A 13 1.04 3.29 5.64
CA GLY A 13 0.09 3.75 6.65
C GLY A 13 -0.97 2.70 7.02
N GLN A 14 -2.10 3.16 7.55
CA GLN A 14 -3.20 2.30 7.97
C GLN A 14 -4.47 2.60 7.17
N SER A 15 -4.92 1.62 6.38
CA SER A 15 -6.20 1.69 5.69
C SER A 15 -7.01 0.43 5.90
N ARG A 16 -8.26 0.61 6.38
CA ARG A 16 -9.22 -0.50 6.57
C ARG A 16 -9.56 -1.16 5.23
N THR A 17 -9.66 -0.38 4.16
CA THR A 17 -9.98 -0.87 2.82
C THR A 17 -8.83 -1.69 2.26
N VAL A 18 -7.60 -1.18 2.35
CA VAL A 18 -6.40 -1.93 1.91
C VAL A 18 -6.23 -3.21 2.72
N LYS A 19 -6.39 -3.17 4.04
CA LYS A 19 -6.37 -4.37 4.89
C LYS A 19 -7.36 -5.42 4.40
N LYS A 20 -8.63 -5.05 4.18
CA LYS A 20 -9.66 -5.97 3.69
C LYS A 20 -9.30 -6.53 2.32
N PHE A 21 -8.81 -5.69 1.41
CA PHE A 21 -8.38 -6.09 0.08
C PHE A 21 -7.24 -7.13 0.12
N LEU A 22 -6.16 -6.86 0.87
CA LEU A 22 -5.03 -7.78 1.00
C LEU A 22 -5.44 -9.09 1.69
N CYS A 23 -6.28 -9.03 2.73
CA CYS A 23 -6.80 -10.22 3.40
C CYS A 23 -7.66 -11.08 2.46
N ALA A 24 -8.48 -10.46 1.61
CA ALA A 24 -9.31 -11.17 0.64
C ALA A 24 -8.44 -11.80 -0.46
N ALA A 25 -7.42 -11.09 -0.93
CA ALA A 25 -6.46 -11.60 -1.91
C ALA A 25 -5.69 -12.82 -1.36
N LYS A 26 -5.30 -12.78 -0.08
CA LYS A 26 -4.55 -13.88 0.56
C LYS A 26 -5.30 -15.21 0.55
N LYS A 27 -6.64 -15.19 0.59
CA LYS A 27 -7.45 -16.42 0.53
C LYS A 27 -7.28 -17.20 -0.78
N LYS A 28 -6.89 -16.52 -1.85
CA LYS A 28 -6.72 -17.12 -3.19
C LYS A 28 -5.27 -17.26 -3.60
N ARG A 29 -4.35 -16.42 -3.09
CA ARG A 29 -2.95 -16.34 -3.54
C ARG A 29 -2.01 -16.04 -2.39
N SER A 30 -0.77 -16.52 -2.49
CA SER A 30 0.32 -16.15 -1.58
C SER A 30 1.21 -15.08 -2.22
N PHE A 31 1.45 -14.01 -1.46
CA PHE A 31 2.27 -12.86 -1.86
C PHE A 31 2.89 -12.23 -0.59
N GLN A 32 3.94 -11.44 -0.78
CA GLN A 32 4.62 -10.70 0.29
C GLN A 32 4.13 -9.25 0.31
N VAL A 33 4.04 -8.67 1.51
CA VAL A 33 3.64 -7.27 1.69
C VAL A 33 4.73 -6.51 2.44
N PHE A 34 5.33 -5.52 1.78
CA PHE A 34 6.10 -4.47 2.43
C PHE A 34 5.17 -3.40 2.97
N VAL A 35 5.29 -3.12 4.26
CA VAL A 35 4.51 -2.09 4.95
C VAL A 35 5.48 -1.01 5.41
N ALA A 36 5.38 0.18 4.82
CA ALA A 36 6.09 1.35 5.30
C ALA A 36 5.48 1.84 6.63
N GLU A 37 6.34 2.20 7.59
CA GLU A 37 5.95 2.58 8.95
C GLU A 37 5.00 3.78 8.99
N GLY A 38 5.17 4.76 8.09
CA GLY A 38 4.32 5.95 8.01
C GLY A 38 4.55 6.93 9.16
N ALA A 39 5.80 7.33 9.38
CA ALA A 39 6.19 8.40 10.29
C ALA A 39 5.47 9.72 9.90
N PRO A 40 5.12 10.58 10.89
CA PRO A 40 5.43 10.48 12.33
C PRO A 40 4.40 9.68 13.14
N LYS A 41 3.31 9.21 12.52
CA LYS A 41 2.21 8.54 13.25
C LYS A 41 2.40 7.03 13.43
N TYR A 42 3.34 6.43 12.70
CA TYR A 42 3.71 5.00 12.79
C TYR A 42 2.50 4.05 12.65
N LEU A 43 1.48 4.46 11.91
CA LEU A 43 0.24 3.70 11.75
C LEU A 43 0.44 2.40 10.93
N GLY A 44 1.54 2.32 10.16
CA GLY A 44 1.93 1.12 9.42
C GLY A 44 2.14 -0.09 10.32
N HIS A 45 2.60 0.10 11.57
CA HIS A 45 2.80 -0.98 12.53
C HIS A 45 1.49 -1.72 12.85
N VAL A 46 0.39 -0.97 13.00
CA VAL A 46 -0.94 -1.54 13.30
C VAL A 46 -1.42 -2.37 12.11
N LEU A 47 -1.20 -1.88 10.88
CA LEU A 47 -1.55 -2.62 9.67
C LEU A 47 -0.69 -3.89 9.53
N ALA A 48 0.63 -3.77 9.68
CA ALA A 48 1.57 -4.89 9.60
C ALA A 48 1.23 -5.99 10.60
N LYS A 49 1.03 -5.64 11.89
CA LYS A 49 0.63 -6.60 12.93
C LYS A 49 -0.70 -7.29 12.59
N ALA A 50 -1.67 -6.54 12.07
CA ALA A 50 -2.97 -7.09 11.70
C ALA A 50 -2.94 -8.00 10.46
N LEU A 51 -1.98 -7.80 9.55
CA LEU A 51 -1.78 -8.67 8.39
C LEU A 51 -0.97 -9.91 8.78
N ALA A 52 0.07 -9.75 9.60
CA ALA A 52 0.87 -10.85 10.15
C ALA A 52 0.00 -11.82 10.95
N ALA A 53 -0.90 -11.31 11.81
CA ALA A 53 -1.86 -12.12 12.57
C ALA A 53 -2.82 -12.95 11.68
N LYS A 54 -2.92 -12.64 10.40
CA LYS A 54 -3.71 -13.41 9.42
C LYS A 54 -2.86 -14.29 8.51
N GLY A 55 -1.58 -14.49 8.84
CA GLY A 55 -0.67 -15.35 8.08
C GLY A 55 -0.25 -14.78 6.72
N LEU A 56 -0.38 -13.46 6.50
CA LEU A 56 0.32 -12.82 5.37
C LEU A 56 1.80 -12.66 5.71
N GLN A 57 2.66 -12.94 4.72
CA GLN A 57 4.08 -12.62 4.83
C GLN A 57 4.23 -11.10 4.76
N THR A 58 4.33 -10.47 5.92
CA THR A 58 4.47 -9.02 6.03
C THR A 58 5.82 -8.65 6.57
N THR A 59 6.48 -7.73 5.88
CA THR A 59 7.77 -7.19 6.30
C THR A 59 7.59 -5.69 6.46
N MET A 60 7.93 -5.19 7.65
CA MET A 60 7.89 -3.76 7.93
C MET A 60 9.18 -3.12 7.45
N ILE A 61 9.08 -1.97 6.80
CA ILE A 61 10.21 -1.19 6.33
C ILE A 61 10.10 0.25 6.84
N THR A 62 11.24 0.92 7.00
CA THR A 62 11.24 2.35 7.30
C THR A 62 10.83 3.15 6.08
N ASP A 63 10.30 4.36 6.28
CA ASP A 63 9.91 5.24 5.17
C ASP A 63 11.13 5.60 4.29
N SER A 64 12.32 5.70 4.89
CA SER A 64 13.59 5.91 4.18
C SER A 64 13.99 4.73 3.28
N SER A 65 13.62 3.50 3.64
CA SER A 65 13.96 2.29 2.89
C SER A 65 13.05 2.06 1.68
N VAL A 66 11.94 2.80 1.58
CA VAL A 66 10.96 2.67 0.48
C VAL A 66 11.64 2.76 -0.89
N PHE A 67 12.53 3.75 -1.07
CA PHE A 67 13.18 3.99 -2.35
C PHE A 67 14.12 2.83 -2.75
N ALA A 68 14.82 2.23 -1.79
CA ALA A 68 15.67 1.07 -2.06
C ALA A 68 14.85 -0.18 -2.39
N MET A 69 13.75 -0.39 -1.66
CA MET A 69 12.92 -1.59 -1.77
C MET A 69 12.02 -1.59 -2.99
N ILE A 70 11.66 -0.43 -3.54
CA ILE A 70 10.70 -0.34 -4.65
C ILE A 70 11.18 -1.06 -5.92
N SER A 71 12.49 -1.20 -6.10
CA SER A 71 13.11 -1.98 -7.18
C SER A 71 12.71 -3.46 -7.18
N ARG A 72 12.27 -3.99 -6.02
CA ARG A 72 11.82 -5.37 -5.84
C ARG A 72 10.30 -5.49 -5.74
N VAL A 73 9.58 -4.38 -5.80
CA VAL A 73 8.12 -4.32 -5.64
C VAL A 73 7.47 -4.40 -7.01
N ASN A 74 6.46 -5.26 -7.15
CA ASN A 74 5.70 -5.42 -8.38
C ASN A 74 4.57 -4.41 -8.50
N VAL A 75 3.96 -4.05 -7.36
CA VAL A 75 2.84 -3.11 -7.32
C VAL A 75 2.81 -2.35 -6.01
N VAL A 76 2.52 -1.06 -6.10
CA VAL A 76 2.23 -0.23 -4.93
C VAL A 76 0.72 -0.15 -4.77
N ILE A 77 0.22 -0.48 -3.58
CA ILE A 77 -1.19 -0.38 -3.23
C ILE A 77 -1.35 0.57 -2.06
N VAL A 78 -2.05 1.68 -2.26
CA VAL A 78 -2.30 2.67 -1.20
C VAL A 78 -3.78 2.90 -0.97
N GLY A 79 -4.11 3.24 0.27
CA GLY A 79 -5.43 3.72 0.64
C GLY A 79 -5.46 5.24 0.64
N VAL A 80 -6.59 5.81 0.24
CA VAL A 80 -6.79 7.28 0.21
C VAL A 80 -7.93 7.72 1.12
N HIS A 81 -7.86 8.98 1.55
CA HIS A 81 -8.93 9.67 2.26
C HIS A 81 -10.00 10.14 1.29
N ALA A 82 -9.58 10.77 0.19
CA ALA A 82 -10.45 11.29 -0.86
C ALA A 82 -9.76 11.23 -2.24
N VAL A 83 -10.56 11.10 -3.29
CA VAL A 83 -10.17 11.30 -4.68
C VAL A 83 -10.89 12.54 -5.16
N MET A 84 -10.15 13.49 -5.74
CA MET A 84 -10.65 14.76 -6.24
C MET A 84 -11.12 14.60 -7.70
N ALA A 85 -12.00 15.50 -8.15
CA ALA A 85 -12.57 15.49 -9.51
C ALA A 85 -11.51 15.56 -10.62
N ASN A 86 -10.40 16.22 -10.36
CA ASN A 86 -9.26 16.31 -11.28
C ASN A 86 -8.37 15.05 -11.30
N GLY A 87 -8.74 13.99 -10.60
CA GLY A 87 -7.95 12.76 -10.45
C GLY A 87 -6.86 12.84 -9.36
N GLY A 88 -6.73 13.98 -8.68
CA GLY A 88 -5.86 14.13 -7.52
C GLY A 88 -6.30 13.25 -6.35
N ILE A 89 -5.36 12.85 -5.49
CA ILE A 89 -5.66 12.03 -4.32
C ILE A 89 -5.21 12.70 -3.04
N ILE A 90 -6.06 12.66 -2.02
CA ILE A 90 -5.73 13.07 -0.66
C ILE A 90 -5.40 11.82 0.13
N ALA A 91 -4.14 11.66 0.48
CA ALA A 91 -3.58 10.46 1.11
C ALA A 91 -2.76 10.80 2.36
N PRO A 92 -2.44 9.82 3.22
CA PRO A 92 -1.54 10.04 4.34
C PRO A 92 -0.17 10.60 3.90
N VAL A 93 0.50 11.29 4.83
CA VAL A 93 1.87 11.78 4.64
C VAL A 93 2.81 10.65 4.19
N GLY A 94 3.79 10.98 3.33
CA GLY A 94 4.70 10.00 2.73
C GLY A 94 4.19 9.36 1.44
N THR A 95 2.88 9.40 1.16
CA THR A 95 2.33 8.79 -0.08
C THR A 95 2.93 9.39 -1.36
N ASN A 96 3.18 10.70 -1.39
CA ASN A 96 3.80 11.36 -2.55
C ASN A 96 5.23 10.83 -2.81
N MET A 97 6.02 10.59 -1.75
CA MET A 97 7.38 10.03 -1.89
C MET A 97 7.32 8.62 -2.49
N VAL A 98 6.38 7.79 -2.01
CA VAL A 98 6.15 6.45 -2.57
C VAL A 98 5.72 6.54 -4.04
N ALA A 99 4.81 7.45 -4.38
CA ALA A 99 4.33 7.63 -5.75
C ALA A 99 5.45 8.08 -6.71
N LEU A 100 6.31 9.00 -6.27
CA LEU A 100 7.46 9.46 -7.04
C LEU A 100 8.48 8.33 -7.26
N ALA A 101 8.75 7.54 -6.22
CA ALA A 101 9.61 6.37 -6.31
C ALA A 101 9.01 5.32 -7.27
N ALA A 102 7.70 5.05 -7.18
CA ALA A 102 7.01 4.11 -8.06
C ALA A 102 7.09 4.56 -9.52
N LYS A 103 6.85 5.86 -9.78
CA LYS A 103 6.97 6.46 -11.11
C LYS A 103 8.40 6.30 -11.67
N LYS A 104 9.42 6.52 -10.85
CA LYS A 104 10.82 6.39 -11.27
C LYS A 104 11.22 4.95 -11.62
N HIS A 105 10.65 3.97 -10.92
CA HIS A 105 10.91 2.55 -11.15
C HIS A 105 9.88 1.86 -12.06
N ALA A 106 9.00 2.64 -12.72
CA ALA A 106 7.90 2.15 -13.55
C ALA A 106 7.01 1.10 -12.85
N VAL A 107 6.89 1.19 -11.52
CA VAL A 107 6.04 0.30 -10.73
C VAL A 107 4.61 0.84 -10.76
N PRO A 108 3.60 0.00 -11.11
CA PRO A 108 2.22 0.41 -11.11
C PRO A 108 1.76 0.86 -9.72
N PHE A 109 1.12 2.03 -9.67
CA PHE A 109 0.60 2.63 -8.45
C PHE A 109 -0.93 2.53 -8.42
N VAL A 110 -1.46 1.69 -7.55
CA VAL A 110 -2.89 1.36 -7.45
C VAL A 110 -3.48 1.99 -6.20
N VAL A 111 -4.51 2.81 -6.41
CA VAL A 111 -5.26 3.45 -5.34
C VAL A 111 -6.51 2.64 -5.02
N VAL A 112 -6.68 2.26 -3.77
CA VAL A 112 -7.88 1.58 -3.28
C VAL A 112 -8.71 2.56 -2.46
N ALA A 113 -9.77 3.09 -3.07
CA ALA A 113 -10.74 3.98 -2.46
C ALA A 113 -12.13 3.32 -2.41
N GLY A 114 -12.97 3.77 -1.48
CA GLY A 114 -14.41 3.50 -1.56
C GLY A 114 -15.06 4.52 -2.50
N THR A 115 -16.12 4.13 -3.20
CA THR A 115 -16.87 5.02 -4.11
C THR A 115 -17.37 6.30 -3.42
N HIS A 116 -17.74 6.22 -2.14
CA HIS A 116 -18.14 7.37 -1.31
C HIS A 116 -17.03 8.40 -1.04
N LYS A 117 -15.79 8.13 -1.44
CA LYS A 117 -14.63 9.03 -1.25
C LYS A 117 -14.23 9.77 -2.52
N VAL A 118 -14.95 9.56 -3.61
CA VAL A 118 -14.75 10.27 -4.87
C VAL A 118 -15.59 11.54 -4.79
N TYR A 119 -14.93 12.67 -4.64
CA TYR A 119 -15.55 13.98 -4.80
C TYR A 119 -15.52 14.29 -6.29
N VAL A 120 -16.68 14.14 -6.93
CA VAL A 120 -16.93 14.54 -8.32
C VAL A 120 -17.15 16.04 -8.37
#